data_AF-A0A2T6BJ22-F1
#
_entry.id   AF-A0A2T6BJ22-F1
#
_cell.length_a   1.000
_cell.length_b   1.000
_cell.length_c   1.000
_cell.angle_alpha   90.00
_cell.angle_beta   90.00
_cell.angle_gamma   90.00
#
_symmetry.space_group_name_H-M   'P 1'
#
loop_
_entity.id
_entity.type
_entity.pdbx_description
1 polymer ?
#
loop_
_entity_poly.entity_id
_entity_poly.type
_entity_poly.pdbx_seq_one_letter_code
_entity_poly.pdbx_strand_id
1 'polypeptide(L)'
;MTLETQSRNIRIVAGITIFFGLLTALSAYPAFNAIYVIFADLVIWPADDFHRPLSAETRLTQAIMGGIFTGFGVMWWVASGALLRAAPEATRKMLFAGAVTWFVTDSAGSVLVGAAANVPPNIAFFLLFLWALRAPKEA
;
A
#
# COMPACT_ATOMS: atom_id res chain seq x y z
N MET A 1 18.11 8.30 15.12
CA MET A 1 18.02 7.28 14.06
C MET A 1 18.99 7.68 12.96
N THR A 2 19.85 6.80 12.47
CA THR A 2 20.77 7.16 11.37
C THR A 2 20.05 7.19 10.02
N LEU A 3 20.60 7.90 9.03
CA LEU A 3 20.07 7.86 7.65
C LEU A 3 20.08 6.44 7.06
N GLU A 4 21.06 5.61 7.44
CA GLU A 4 21.12 4.21 7.05
C GLU A 4 19.95 3.40 7.64
N THR A 5 19.66 3.60 8.93
CA THR A 5 18.51 2.96 9.59
C THR A 5 17.20 3.40 8.93
N GLN A 6 17.07 4.69 8.59
CA GLN A 6 15.91 5.20 7.88
C GLN A 6 15.76 4.59 6.48
N SER A 7 16.85 4.53 5.71
CA SER A 7 16.88 3.89 4.39
C SER A 7 16.40 2.44 4.48
N ARG A 8 16.90 1.69 5.46
CA ARG A 8 16.48 0.31 5.72
C ARG A 8 14.99 0.21 6.03
N ASN A 9 14.46 1.06 6.92
CA ASN A 9 13.04 1.03 7.27
C ASN A 9 12.15 1.37 6.07
N ILE A 10 12.52 2.38 5.27
CA ILE A 10 11.82 2.72 4.02
C ILE A 10 11.85 1.53 3.06
N ARG A 11 12.98 0.83 2.91
CA ARG A 11 13.06 -0.38 2.07
C ARG A 11 12.18 -1.51 2.56
N ILE A 12 12.09 -1.74 3.87
CA ILE A 12 11.19 -2.75 4.44
C ILE A 12 9.74 -2.44 4.05
N VAL A 13 9.29 -1.22 4.29
CA VAL A 13 7.91 -0.80 3.97
C VAL A 13 7.66 -0.78 2.46
N ALA A 14 8.65 -0.37 1.66
CA ALA A 14 8.60 -0.45 0.21
C ALA A 14 8.48 -1.91 -0.27
N GLY A 15 9.23 -2.84 0.31
CA GLY A 15 9.14 -4.26 0.02
C GLY A 15 7.78 -4.86 0.35
N ILE A 16 7.20 -4.50 1.50
CA ILE A 16 5.83 -4.87 1.88
C ILE A 16 4.83 -4.32 0.85
N THR A 17 4.96 -3.04 0.48
CA THR A 17 4.09 -2.37 -0.51
C THR A 17 4.18 -3.06 -1.87
N ILE A 18 5.40 -3.37 -2.33
CA ILE A 18 5.65 -4.10 -3.57
C ILE A 18 4.99 -5.48 -3.53
N PHE A 19 5.18 -6.22 -2.43
CA PHE A 19 4.60 -7.55 -2.25
C PHE A 19 3.08 -7.52 -2.33
N PHE A 20 2.42 -6.61 -1.59
CA PHE A 20 0.95 -6.48 -1.66
C PHE A 20 0.48 -6.00 -3.03
N GLY A 21 1.20 -5.11 -3.71
CA GLY A 21 0.87 -4.72 -5.08
C GLY A 21 0.95 -5.90 -6.06
N LEU A 22 1.98 -6.74 -5.93
CA LEU A 22 2.13 -7.95 -6.75
C LEU A 22 1.05 -8.97 -6.45
N LEU A 23 0.68 -9.17 -5.18
CA LEU A 23 -0.44 -10.03 -4.79
C LEU A 23 -1.76 -9.53 -5.38
N THR A 24 -2.03 -8.22 -5.32
CA THR A 24 -3.21 -7.60 -5.93
C THR A 24 -3.21 -7.81 -7.44
N ALA A 25 -2.10 -7.59 -8.13
CA ALA A 25 -2.00 -7.84 -9.58
C ALA A 25 -2.21 -9.33 -9.91
N LEU A 26 -1.63 -10.23 -9.12
CA LEU A 26 -1.75 -11.67 -9.33
C LEU A 26 -3.21 -12.16 -9.12
N SER A 27 -3.97 -11.50 -8.25
CA SER A 27 -5.39 -11.82 -8.03
C SER A 27 -6.29 -11.55 -9.25
N ALA A 28 -5.79 -10.85 -10.27
CA ALA A 28 -6.48 -10.73 -11.55
C ALA A 28 -6.60 -12.08 -12.28
N TYR A 29 -5.75 -13.06 -11.96
CA TYR A 29 -5.79 -14.39 -12.55
C TYR A 29 -6.68 -15.32 -11.72
N PRO A 30 -7.66 -16.03 -12.32
CA PRO A 30 -8.61 -16.87 -11.58
C PRO A 30 -7.96 -17.92 -10.67
N ALA A 31 -6.80 -18.46 -11.05
CA ALA A 31 -6.09 -19.47 -10.25
C ALA A 31 -5.49 -18.91 -8.93
N PHE A 32 -5.35 -17.59 -8.81
CA PHE A 32 -4.65 -16.94 -7.70
C PHE A 32 -5.49 -15.88 -6.98
N ASN A 33 -6.80 -15.83 -7.25
CA ASN A 33 -7.67 -14.77 -6.72
C ASN A 33 -8.29 -15.08 -5.35
N ALA A 34 -8.14 -16.31 -4.83
CA ALA A 34 -8.83 -16.78 -3.62
C ALA A 34 -8.57 -15.87 -2.40
N ILE A 35 -7.32 -15.44 -2.20
CA ILE A 35 -6.97 -14.54 -1.09
C ILE A 35 -7.69 -13.19 -1.23
N TYR A 36 -7.78 -12.66 -2.44
CA TYR A 36 -8.49 -11.41 -2.68
C TYR A 36 -10.00 -11.56 -2.53
N VAL A 37 -10.59 -12.68 -2.97
CA VAL A 37 -12.03 -12.94 -2.78
C VAL A 37 -12.38 -12.91 -1.29
N ILE A 38 -11.60 -13.61 -0.46
CA ILE A 38 -11.78 -13.60 1.00
C ILE A 38 -11.62 -12.18 1.55
N PHE A 39 -10.57 -11.46 1.14
CA PHE A 39 -10.36 -10.08 1.58
C PHE A 39 -11.51 -9.15 1.16
N ALA A 40 -11.95 -9.22 -0.09
CA ALA A 40 -13.02 -8.39 -0.64
C ALA A 40 -14.34 -8.62 0.11
N ASP A 41 -14.65 -9.87 0.44
CA ASP A 41 -15.83 -10.24 1.23
C ASP A 41 -15.75 -9.73 2.68
N LEU A 42 -14.55 -9.75 3.28
CA LEU A 42 -14.33 -9.18 4.61
C LEU A 42 -14.49 -7.65 4.65
N VAL A 43 -14.06 -6.95 3.60
CA VAL A 43 -14.12 -5.47 3.56
C VAL A 43 -15.44 -4.92 3.02
N ILE A 44 -16.19 -5.72 2.26
CA ILE A 44 -17.55 -5.42 1.79
C ILE A 44 -18.53 -6.20 2.66
N TRP A 45 -18.92 -5.63 3.80
CA TRP A 45 -19.77 -6.31 4.77
C TRP A 45 -21.25 -6.41 4.31
N PRO A 46 -21.97 -7.50 4.62
CA PRO A 46 -21.56 -8.69 5.38
C PRO A 46 -20.70 -9.67 4.57
N ALA A 47 -19.77 -10.34 5.25
CA ALA A 47 -18.93 -11.37 4.65
C ALA A 47 -19.70 -12.71 4.54
N ASP A 48 -20.31 -12.96 3.39
CA ASP A 48 -21.15 -14.13 3.14
C ASP A 48 -20.88 -14.84 1.78
N ASP A 49 -19.94 -14.34 0.97
CA ASP A 49 -19.75 -14.78 -0.43
C ASP A 49 -18.28 -15.11 -0.77
N PHE A 50 -17.63 -15.90 0.11
CA PHE A 50 -16.22 -16.32 0.01
C PHE A 50 -15.82 -17.11 -1.25
N HIS A 51 -16.78 -17.49 -2.10
CA HIS A 51 -16.56 -18.34 -3.27
C HIS A 51 -16.97 -17.69 -4.59
N ARG A 52 -17.37 -16.41 -4.58
CA ARG A 52 -17.81 -15.75 -5.81
C ARG A 52 -16.68 -15.59 -6.82
N PRO A 53 -16.91 -15.92 -8.10
CA PRO A 53 -15.98 -15.55 -9.15
C PRO A 53 -15.89 -14.02 -9.26
N LEU A 54 -14.67 -13.49 -9.37
CA LEU A 54 -14.48 -12.08 -9.70
C LEU A 54 -15.02 -11.79 -11.10
N SER A 55 -15.70 -10.66 -11.28
CA SER A 55 -16.09 -10.18 -12.61
C SER A 55 -14.87 -9.81 -13.47
N ALA A 56 -15.07 -9.63 -14.78
CA ALA A 56 -13.99 -9.22 -15.67
C ALA A 56 -13.44 -7.83 -15.31
N GLU A 57 -14.32 -6.92 -14.92
CA GLU A 57 -14.02 -5.55 -14.50
C GLU A 57 -13.21 -5.54 -13.21
N THR A 58 -13.57 -6.39 -12.23
CA THR A 58 -12.80 -6.52 -10.99
C THR A 58 -11.41 -7.07 -11.27
N ARG A 59 -11.26 -8.09 -12.11
CA ARG A 59 -9.94 -8.62 -12.48
C ARG A 59 -9.07 -7.58 -13.18
N LEU A 60 -9.64 -6.81 -14.12
CA LEU A 60 -8.93 -5.71 -14.78
C LEU A 60 -8.48 -4.66 -13.77
N THR A 61 -9.38 -4.27 -12.86
CA THR A 61 -9.08 -3.29 -11.81
C THR A 61 -7.95 -3.79 -10.91
N GLN A 62 -7.98 -5.06 -10.52
CA GLN A 62 -6.91 -5.67 -9.71
C GLN A 62 -5.55 -5.67 -10.41
N ALA A 63 -5.50 -5.97 -11.71
CA ALA A 63 -4.26 -5.88 -12.49
C ALA A 63 -3.69 -4.46 -12.50
N ILE A 64 -4.55 -3.46 -12.71
CA ILE A 64 -4.17 -2.04 -12.73
C ILE A 64 -3.71 -1.58 -11.35
N MET A 65 -4.52 -1.79 -10.32
CA MET A 65 -4.25 -1.33 -8.96
C MET A 65 -3.00 -2.01 -8.37
N GLY A 66 -2.83 -3.30 -8.64
CA GLY A 66 -1.60 -4.00 -8.27
C GLY A 66 -0.36 -3.40 -8.94
N GLY A 67 -0.41 -3.11 -10.24
CA GLY A 67 0.67 -2.45 -10.96
C GLY A 67 1.00 -1.06 -10.39
N ILE A 68 -0.03 -0.24 -10.10
CA ILE A 68 0.13 1.09 -9.49
C ILE A 68 0.78 0.97 -8.11
N PHE A 69 0.31 0.06 -7.25
CA PHE A 69 0.82 -0.07 -5.88
C PHE A 69 2.23 -0.67 -5.84
N THR A 70 2.53 -1.63 -6.72
CA THR A 70 3.91 -2.10 -6.92
C THR A 70 4.82 -0.96 -7.38
N GLY A 71 4.40 -0.17 -8.37
CA GLY A 71 5.15 1.00 -8.83
C GLY A 71 5.37 2.03 -7.71
N PHE A 72 4.35 2.28 -6.89
CA PHE A 72 4.45 3.14 -5.70
C PHE A 72 5.52 2.64 -4.72
N GLY A 73 5.51 1.34 -4.40
CA GLY A 73 6.53 0.73 -3.55
C GLY A 73 7.94 0.80 -4.17
N VAL A 74 8.08 0.62 -5.48
CA VAL A 74 9.39 0.78 -6.17
C VAL A 74 9.90 2.22 -6.07
N MET A 75 9.03 3.23 -6.21
CA MET A 75 9.41 4.64 -6.03
C MET A 75 9.94 4.89 -4.61
N TRP A 76 9.28 4.34 -3.58
CA TRP A 76 9.78 4.39 -2.21
C TRP A 76 11.14 3.71 -2.04
N TRP A 77 11.31 2.54 -2.66
CA TRP A 77 12.56 1.79 -2.61
C TRP A 77 13.72 2.59 -3.20
N VAL A 78 13.54 3.17 -4.40
CA VAL A 78 14.57 3.98 -5.06
C VAL A 78 14.85 5.26 -4.27
N ALA A 79 13.81 5.93 -3.80
CA ALA A 79 13.93 7.15 -3.00
C ALA A 79 14.74 6.95 -1.71
N SER A 80 14.68 5.76 -1.10
CA SER A 80 15.47 5.39 0.09
C SER A 80 17.00 5.43 -0.12
N GLY A 81 17.46 5.45 -1.37
CA GLY A 81 18.86 5.36 -1.77
C GLY A 81 19.57 6.72 -1.85
N ALA A 82 20.05 7.05 -3.04
CA ALA A 82 20.83 8.27 -3.28
C ALA A 82 20.02 9.54 -2.99
N LEU A 83 18.71 9.54 -3.30
CA LEU A 83 17.83 10.68 -3.08
C LEU A 83 17.70 11.01 -1.58
N LEU A 84 17.45 10.01 -0.73
CA LEU A 84 17.41 10.20 0.72
C LEU A 84 18.72 10.75 1.28
N ARG A 85 19.88 10.33 0.75
CA ARG A 85 21.18 10.85 1.20
C ARG A 85 21.43 12.29 0.76
N ALA A 86 21.06 12.63 -0.48
CA ALA A 86 21.28 13.96 -1.04
C ALA A 86 20.32 15.01 -0.45
N ALA A 87 19.06 14.64 -0.20
CA ALA A 87 18.04 15.55 0.31
C ALA A 87 17.10 14.84 1.30
N PRO A 88 17.54 14.57 2.55
CA PRO A 88 16.78 13.75 3.49
C PRO A 88 15.40 14.32 3.86
N GLU A 89 15.31 15.64 4.03
CA GLU A 89 14.05 16.29 4.41
C GLU A 89 13.06 16.34 3.24
N ALA A 90 13.52 16.74 2.06
CA ALA A 90 12.69 16.77 0.85
C ALA A 90 12.17 15.37 0.50
N THR A 91 13.02 14.34 0.61
CA THR A 91 12.62 12.94 0.39
C THR A 91 11.54 12.52 1.38
N ARG A 92 11.70 12.81 2.67
CA ARG A 92 10.68 12.51 3.69
C ARG A 92 9.35 13.20 3.41
N LYS A 93 9.39 14.49 3.06
CA LYS A 93 8.18 15.26 2.72
C LYS A 93 7.47 14.69 1.50
N MET A 94 8.21 14.35 0.45
CA MET A 94 7.66 13.72 -0.75
C MET A 94 6.99 12.37 -0.45
N LEU A 95 7.67 11.48 0.26
CA LEU A 95 7.13 10.16 0.62
C LEU A 95 5.92 10.29 1.56
N PHE A 96 5.99 11.20 2.54
CA PHE A 96 4.88 11.47 3.46
C PHE A 96 3.65 11.99 2.71
N ALA A 97 3.82 12.97 1.81
CA ALA A 97 2.73 13.51 1.01
C ALA A 97 2.07 12.42 0.14
N GLY A 98 2.88 11.54 -0.46
CA GLY A 98 2.37 10.37 -1.19
C GLY A 98 1.57 9.42 -0.31
N ALA A 99 2.09 9.04 0.87
CA ALA A 99 1.40 8.17 1.82
C ALA A 99 0.08 8.77 2.33
N VAL A 100 0.07 10.06 2.67
CA VAL A 100 -1.14 10.76 3.13
C VAL A 100 -2.18 10.82 2.02
N THR A 101 -1.76 11.17 0.80
CA THR A 101 -2.68 11.25 -0.35
C THR A 101 -3.31 9.89 -0.60
N TRP A 102 -2.51 8.83 -0.69
CA TRP A 102 -3.00 7.46 -0.85
C TRP A 102 -3.98 7.07 0.27
N PHE A 103 -3.58 7.25 1.54
CA PHE A 103 -4.40 6.87 2.69
C PHE A 103 -5.76 7.56 2.70
N VAL A 104 -5.78 8.88 2.45
CA VAL A 104 -7.00 9.68 2.44
C VAL A 104 -7.90 9.29 1.26
N THR A 105 -7.34 9.21 0.05
CA THR A 105 -8.15 8.92 -1.14
C THR A 105 -8.70 7.50 -1.11
N ASP A 106 -7.90 6.51 -0.72
CA ASP A 106 -8.30 5.10 -0.69
C ASP A 106 -9.34 4.83 0.41
N SER A 107 -9.14 5.41 1.60
CA SER A 107 -10.08 5.27 2.71
C SER A 107 -11.40 5.99 2.43
N ALA A 108 -11.35 7.22 1.90
CA ALA A 108 -12.56 7.94 1.52
C ALA A 108 -13.33 7.20 0.41
N GLY A 109 -12.62 6.73 -0.63
CA GLY A 109 -13.20 5.91 -1.69
C GLY A 109 -13.86 4.65 -1.14
N SER A 110 -13.18 3.94 -0.23
CA SER A 110 -13.70 2.73 0.42
C SER A 110 -15.02 2.98 1.16
N VAL A 111 -15.11 4.08 1.92
CA VAL A 111 -16.35 4.45 2.62
C VAL A 111 -17.46 4.78 1.63
N LEU A 112 -17.17 5.54 0.57
CA LEU A 112 -18.16 5.95 -0.43
C LEU A 112 -18.77 4.78 -1.22
N VAL A 113 -18.03 3.68 -1.39
CA VAL A 113 -18.51 2.48 -2.09
C VAL A 113 -19.06 1.41 -1.15
N GLY A 114 -19.26 1.72 0.14
CA GLY A 114 -19.81 0.79 1.13
C GLY A 114 -18.81 -0.23 1.69
N ALA A 115 -17.51 -0.08 1.41
CA ALA A 115 -16.44 -0.97 1.87
C ALA A 115 -15.66 -0.37 3.07
N ALA A 116 -16.37 0.22 4.04
CA ALA A 116 -15.74 0.93 5.16
C ALA A 116 -14.81 0.05 6.02
N ALA A 117 -14.99 -1.27 6.01
CA ALA A 117 -14.10 -2.22 6.68
C ALA A 117 -12.70 -2.31 6.05
N ASN A 118 -12.45 -1.65 4.92
CA ASN A 118 -11.10 -1.43 4.37
C ASN A 118 -10.31 -0.31 5.07
N VAL A 119 -10.96 0.57 5.85
CA VAL A 119 -10.26 1.66 6.55
C VAL A 119 -9.25 1.14 7.60
N PRO A 120 -9.54 0.13 8.43
CA PRO A 120 -8.58 -0.44 9.36
C PRO A 120 -7.26 -0.95 8.73
N PRO A 121 -7.25 -1.78 7.66
CA PRO A 121 -5.99 -2.17 7.03
C PRO A 121 -5.25 -0.97 6.41
N ASN A 122 -5.96 0.03 5.88
CA ASN A 122 -5.35 1.27 5.42
C ASN A 122 -4.64 2.04 6.55
N ILE A 123 -5.26 2.12 7.73
CA ILE A 123 -4.63 2.72 8.92
C ILE A 123 -3.35 1.94 9.27
N ALA A 124 -3.38 0.61 9.25
CA ALA A 124 -2.20 -0.21 9.53
C ALA A 124 -1.04 0.08 8.54
N PHE A 125 -1.34 0.15 7.23
CA PHE A 125 -0.36 0.53 6.21
C PHE A 125 0.17 1.96 6.42
N PHE A 126 -0.72 2.90 6.74
CA PHE A 126 -0.32 4.28 6.99
C PHE A 126 0.60 4.39 8.21
N LEU A 127 0.33 3.65 9.29
CA LEU A 127 1.22 3.57 10.46
C LEU A 127 2.59 2.98 10.11
N LEU A 128 2.67 2.02 9.19
CA LEU A 128 3.95 1.52 8.67
C LEU A 128 4.72 2.60 7.90
N PHE A 129 4.05 3.38 7.04
CA PHE A 129 4.66 4.52 6.37
C PHE A 129 5.19 5.56 7.37
N LEU A 130 4.40 5.91 8.38
CA LEU A 130 4.82 6.83 9.44
C LEU A 130 6.02 6.29 10.22
N TRP A 131 6.03 4.98 10.52
CA TRP A 131 7.16 4.33 11.18
C TRP A 131 8.45 4.40 10.35
N ALA A 132 8.38 4.15 9.05
CA ALA A 132 9.54 4.24 8.16
C ALA A 132 10.10 5.67 8.05
N LEU A 133 9.23 6.68 8.13
CA LEU A 133 9.59 8.09 7.93
C LEU A 133 9.96 8.85 9.21
N ARG A 134 9.91 8.22 10.39
CA ARG A 134 10.25 8.87 11.68
C ARG A 134 11.56 9.64 11.56
N ALA A 135 11.63 10.86 12.08
CA ALA A 135 12.86 11.61 12.06
C ALA A 135 13.91 10.96 13.01
N PRO A 136 15.21 11.10 12.73
CA PRO A 136 16.22 10.98 13.77
C PRO A 136 15.84 11.84 14.98
N LYS A 137 15.93 11.29 16.20
CA LYS A 137 16.04 12.16 17.38
C LYS A 137 17.26 13.06 17.16
N GLU A 138 17.07 14.37 17.22
CA GLU A 138 18.16 15.33 17.31
C GLU A 138 18.97 14.99 18.56
N ALA A 139 20.29 14.99 18.41
CA ALA A 139 21.24 14.76 19.51
C ALA A 139 21.51 16.08 20.22
#